data_AF-A0AAV4BJU3-F1
#
_entry.id   AF-A0AAV4BJU3-F1
#
_cell.length_a   1.000
_cell.length_b   1.000
_cell.length_c   1.000
_cell.angle_alpha   90.00
_cell.angle_beta   90.00
_cell.angle_gamma   90.00
#
_symmetry.space_group_name_H-M   'P 1'
#
loop_
_entity.id
_entity.type
_entity.pdbx_description
1 polymer ?
#
loop_
_entity_poly.entity_id
_entity_poly.type
_entity_poly.pdbx_seq_one_letter_code
_entity_poly.pdbx_strand_id
1 'polypeptide(L)'
;MSFRLFNTLKPLLTCRALDFLTSSNPLLTCRALDFLTSSNALLTCRALEFLTSSNAFLTCRALDFLTSSNALLTCQALDFLTRSNPLLTYRASDFLTSSNALLTCQALDFLTRSNPLLTCRASDFLTSSNAY
;
A
#
# COMPACT_ATOMS: atom_id res chain seq x y z
N MET A 1 -19.51 -0.70 17.56
CA MET A 1 -18.14 -0.40 17.13
C MET A 1 -17.22 -0.82 18.26
N SER A 2 -16.45 -1.90 18.08
CA SER A 2 -15.62 -2.48 19.14
C SER A 2 -14.18 -2.05 18.89
N PHE A 3 -13.80 -0.89 19.43
CA PHE A 3 -12.42 -0.39 19.38
C PHE A 3 -11.49 -1.40 20.08
N ARG A 4 -10.61 -2.05 19.31
CA ARG A 4 -9.57 -2.93 19.86
C ARG A 4 -8.20 -2.40 19.46
N LEU A 5 -7.57 -1.65 20.37
CA LEU A 5 -6.18 -1.25 20.24
C LEU A 5 -5.28 -2.41 20.68
N PHE A 6 -4.47 -2.95 19.76
CA PHE A 6 -3.46 -3.96 20.10
C PHE A 6 -2.07 -3.32 20.09
N ASN A 7 -1.43 -3.24 21.25
CA ASN A 7 -0.02 -2.89 21.40
C ASN A 7 0.72 -4.13 21.91
N THR A 8 1.36 -4.89 21.02
CA THR A 8 2.09 -6.12 21.40
C THR A 8 3.40 -6.25 20.62
N LEU A 9 4.38 -6.89 21.26
CA LEU A 9 5.77 -7.01 20.79
C LEU A 9 5.99 -8.05 19.66
N LYS A 10 4.95 -8.79 19.24
CA LYS A 10 4.89 -9.64 18.02
C LYS A 10 3.54 -10.38 17.96
N PRO A 11 2.48 -9.78 17.38
CA PRO A 11 1.24 -10.51 17.19
C PRO A 11 1.24 -11.14 15.79
N LEU A 12 1.23 -12.47 15.73
CA LEU A 12 0.47 -13.11 14.66
C LEU A 12 -1.00 -12.90 15.02
N LEU A 13 -1.65 -11.93 14.38
CA LEU A 13 -3.04 -11.61 14.65
C LEU A 13 -3.91 -12.06 13.49
N THR A 14 -4.98 -12.77 13.81
CA THR A 14 -6.06 -13.05 12.87
C THR A 14 -7.32 -12.36 13.35
N CYS A 15 -7.96 -11.59 12.47
CA CYS A 15 -9.17 -10.87 12.85
C CYS A 15 -10.19 -10.80 11.71
N ARG A 16 -11.45 -10.57 12.09
CA ARG A 16 -12.49 -10.22 11.13
C ARG A 16 -12.41 -8.74 10.76
N ALA A 17 -12.35 -7.87 11.76
CA ALA A 17 -12.25 -6.45 11.59
C ALA A 17 -11.32 -5.90 12.68
N LEU A 18 -10.58 -4.85 12.34
CA LEU A 18 -9.73 -4.13 13.27
C LEU A 18 -9.74 -2.66 12.88
N ASP A 19 -10.15 -1.81 13.81
CA ASP A 19 -10.26 -0.38 13.52
C ASP A 19 -8.85 0.25 13.50
N PHE A 20 -8.01 -0.04 14.49
CA PHE A 20 -6.68 0.57 14.62
C PHE A 20 -5.60 -0.42 15.09
N LEU A 21 -4.45 -0.39 14.43
CA LEU A 21 -3.26 -1.11 14.84
C LEU A 21 -2.02 -0.22 14.78
N THR A 22 -1.32 -0.12 15.91
CA THR A 22 0.01 0.49 15.99
C THR A 22 0.99 -0.56 16.52
N SER A 23 1.90 -1.01 15.66
CA SER A 23 2.89 -2.02 16.04
C SER A 23 4.14 -1.84 15.20
N SER A 24 5.32 -2.07 15.77
CA SER A 24 6.57 -1.95 15.02
C SER A 24 6.69 -3.02 13.93
N ASN A 25 6.27 -4.26 14.20
CA ASN A 25 6.43 -5.39 13.29
C ASN A 25 5.21 -6.33 13.29
N PRO A 26 4.02 -5.87 12.86
CA PRO A 26 2.83 -6.70 12.86
C PRO A 26 2.87 -7.78 11.78
N LEU A 27 2.45 -8.99 12.16
CA LEU A 27 2.09 -10.06 11.24
C LEU A 27 0.56 -10.23 11.29
N LEU A 28 -0.14 -9.59 10.36
CA LEU A 28 -1.60 -9.48 10.44
C LEU A 28 -2.27 -10.17 9.25
N THR A 29 -3.29 -10.97 9.56
CA THR A 29 -4.28 -11.42 8.57
C THR A 29 -5.66 -10.95 9.02
N CYS A 30 -6.28 -10.00 8.30
CA CYS A 30 -7.59 -9.49 8.67
C CYS A 30 -8.53 -9.38 7.47
N ARG A 31 -9.85 -9.44 7.68
CA ARG A 31 -10.77 -9.17 6.57
C ARG A 31 -10.77 -7.68 6.23
N ALA A 32 -10.98 -6.84 7.24
CA ALA A 32 -11.01 -5.38 7.12
C ALA A 32 -10.09 -4.77 8.19
N LEU A 33 -9.31 -3.79 7.80
CA LEU A 33 -8.47 -2.99 8.68
C LEU A 33 -8.63 -1.53 8.27
N ASP A 34 -9.00 -0.66 9.21
CA ASP A 34 -9.22 0.73 8.83
C ASP A 34 -7.86 1.47 8.87
N PHE A 35 -7.12 1.36 9.98
CA PHE A 35 -5.85 2.08 10.14
C PHE A 35 -4.71 1.18 10.65
N LEU A 36 -3.57 1.22 9.94
CA LEU A 36 -2.32 0.61 10.37
C LEU A 36 -1.15 1.60 10.31
N THR A 37 -0.50 1.77 11.46
CA THR A 37 0.81 2.43 11.57
C THR A 37 1.86 1.42 12.03
N SER A 38 2.95 1.30 11.27
CA SER A 38 4.03 0.38 11.63
C SER A 38 5.40 0.79 11.12
N SER A 39 6.46 0.20 11.66
CA SER A 39 7.79 0.32 11.04
C SER A 39 7.93 -0.68 9.90
N ASN A 40 7.58 -1.95 10.13
CA ASN A 40 7.60 -3.01 9.14
C ASN A 40 6.31 -3.83 9.19
N ALA A 41 5.42 -3.69 8.20
CA ALA A 41 4.19 -4.47 8.12
C ALA A 41 4.35 -5.71 7.25
N LEU A 42 3.86 -6.86 7.73
CA LEU A 42 3.50 -8.00 6.88
C LEU A 42 2.00 -8.24 7.02
N LEU A 43 1.24 -7.85 6.00
CA LEU A 43 -0.22 -7.82 6.05
C LEU A 43 -0.85 -8.57 4.87
N THR A 44 -1.81 -9.42 5.20
CA THR A 44 -2.78 -9.95 4.23
C THR A 44 -4.17 -9.51 4.64
N CYS A 45 -4.88 -8.80 3.75
CA CYS A 45 -6.25 -8.39 4.04
C CYS A 45 -7.17 -8.41 2.83
N ARG A 46 -8.49 -8.24 3.04
CA ARG A 46 -9.40 -8.01 1.92
C ARG A 46 -9.51 -6.52 1.61
N ALA A 47 -9.72 -5.69 2.63
CA ALA A 47 -9.79 -4.25 2.52
C ALA A 47 -8.90 -3.61 3.59
N LEU A 48 -8.21 -2.55 3.19
CA LEU A 48 -7.42 -1.68 4.06
C LEU A 48 -7.68 -0.23 3.68
N GLU A 49 -8.12 0.61 4.59
CA GLU A 49 -8.36 2.02 4.26
C GLU A 49 -7.03 2.79 4.29
N PHE A 50 -6.26 2.70 5.38
CA PHE A 50 -5.03 3.49 5.55
C PHE A 50 -3.85 2.68 6.06
N LEU A 51 -2.74 2.73 5.33
CA LEU A 51 -1.45 2.20 5.77
C LEU A 51 -0.36 3.27 5.75
N THR A 52 0.24 3.48 6.91
CA THR A 52 1.50 4.21 7.07
C THR A 52 2.59 3.27 7.55
N SER A 53 3.66 3.12 6.76
CA SER A 53 4.79 2.27 7.17
C SER A 53 6.13 2.70 6.60
N SER A 54 7.23 2.39 7.29
CA SER A 54 8.55 2.53 6.67
C SER A 54 8.78 1.44 5.61
N ASN A 55 8.47 0.18 5.96
CA ASN A 55 8.50 -0.96 5.05
C ASN A 55 7.16 -1.74 5.11
N ALA A 56 6.56 -2.05 3.97
CA ALA A 56 5.34 -2.87 3.89
C ALA A 56 5.47 -4.03 2.91
N PHE A 57 5.01 -5.20 3.34
CA PHE A 57 4.68 -6.32 2.46
C PHE A 57 3.18 -6.55 2.59
N LEU A 58 2.44 -6.11 1.56
CA LEU A 58 0.98 -6.09 1.58
C LEU A 58 0.41 -6.88 0.42
N THR A 59 -0.48 -7.81 0.76
CA THR A 59 -1.41 -8.42 -0.18
C THR A 59 -2.84 -8.04 0.22
N CYS A 60 -3.55 -7.32 -0.64
CA CYS A 60 -4.94 -6.93 -0.39
C CYS A 60 -5.81 -7.03 -1.65
N ARG A 61 -7.13 -6.90 -1.51
CA ARG A 61 -7.99 -6.67 -2.70
C ARG A 61 -8.15 -5.18 -2.97
N ALA A 62 -8.49 -4.42 -1.94
CA ALA A 62 -8.63 -2.97 -2.01
C ALA A 62 -7.73 -2.29 -0.96
N LEU A 63 -7.11 -1.19 -1.38
CA LEU A 63 -6.33 -0.29 -0.53
C LEU A 63 -6.63 1.14 -0.91
N ASP A 64 -7.16 1.94 0.00
CA ASP A 64 -7.53 3.31 -0.36
C ASP A 64 -6.28 4.21 -0.31
N PHE A 65 -5.49 4.13 0.77
CA PHE A 65 -4.32 4.98 0.97
C PHE A 65 -3.09 4.23 1.47
N LEU A 66 -1.98 4.38 0.74
CA LEU A 66 -0.65 3.92 1.16
C LEU A 66 0.37 5.05 1.20
N THR A 67 0.93 5.26 2.39
CA THR A 67 2.16 6.04 2.57
C THR A 67 3.27 5.13 3.06
N SER A 68 4.34 5.03 2.26
CA SER A 68 5.51 4.27 2.71
C SER A 68 6.83 4.68 2.08
N SER A 69 7.93 4.44 2.79
CA SER A 69 9.28 4.59 2.21
C SER A 69 9.62 3.41 1.31
N ASN A 70 9.24 2.20 1.73
CA ASN A 70 9.39 0.89 1.10
C ASN A 70 8.09 0.07 1.21
N ALA A 71 7.69 -0.58 0.12
CA ALA A 71 6.50 -1.38 -0.01
C ALA A 71 6.60 -2.28 -1.24
N LEU A 72 6.34 -3.57 -1.01
CA LEU A 72 5.97 -4.55 -2.00
C LEU A 72 4.47 -4.76 -1.86
N LEU A 73 3.72 -4.34 -2.88
CA LEU A 73 2.26 -4.37 -2.88
C LEU A 73 1.74 -5.24 -4.01
N THR A 74 0.84 -6.15 -3.65
CA THR A 74 -0.06 -6.80 -4.60
C THR A 74 -1.49 -6.46 -4.20
N CYS A 75 -2.20 -5.73 -5.06
CA CYS A 75 -3.60 -5.36 -4.83
C CYS A 75 -4.44 -5.46 -6.11
N GLN A 76 -5.77 -5.43 -6.00
CA GLN A 76 -6.62 -5.33 -7.19
C GLN A 76 -6.90 -3.86 -7.49
N ALA A 77 -7.33 -3.11 -6.48
CA ALA A 77 -7.58 -1.68 -6.54
C ALA A 77 -6.70 -0.96 -5.51
N LEU A 78 -6.15 0.17 -5.93
CA LEU A 78 -5.39 1.08 -5.08
C LEU A 78 -5.71 2.53 -5.46
N ASP A 79 -6.35 3.29 -4.59
CA ASP A 79 -6.80 4.63 -4.96
C ASP A 79 -5.63 5.63 -4.88
N PHE A 80 -4.89 5.66 -3.77
CA PHE A 80 -3.82 6.62 -3.55
C PHE A 80 -2.54 6.00 -3.01
N LEU A 81 -1.41 6.38 -3.62
CA LEU A 81 -0.08 6.02 -3.17
C LEU A 81 0.90 7.19 -3.17
N THR A 82 1.63 7.33 -2.07
CA THR A 82 2.79 8.24 -1.97
C THR A 82 4.01 7.47 -1.48
N ARG A 83 5.09 7.42 -2.28
CA ARG A 83 6.24 6.53 -1.99
C ARG A 83 7.56 6.88 -2.68
N SER A 84 8.68 6.36 -2.17
CA SER A 84 10.03 6.64 -2.72
C SER A 84 10.70 5.54 -3.54
N ASN A 85 10.32 4.25 -3.43
CA ASN A 85 10.94 3.13 -4.20
C ASN A 85 10.00 1.92 -4.53
N PRO A 86 8.75 2.09 -5.01
CA PRO A 86 7.74 1.01 -5.15
C PRO A 86 8.13 -0.23 -5.96
N LEU A 87 7.71 -1.40 -5.47
CA LEU A 87 7.47 -2.58 -6.31
C LEU A 87 5.99 -2.94 -6.22
N LEU A 88 5.21 -2.54 -7.22
CA LEU A 88 3.75 -2.67 -7.19
C LEU A 88 3.23 -3.49 -8.36
N THR A 89 2.30 -4.38 -8.06
CA THR A 89 1.42 -5.03 -9.04
C THR A 89 -0.02 -4.76 -8.65
N TYR A 90 -0.77 -4.11 -9.53
CA TYR A 90 -2.17 -3.78 -9.31
C TYR A 90 -3.01 -3.91 -10.59
N ARG A 91 -4.34 -3.96 -10.48
CA ARG A 91 -5.19 -3.87 -11.68
C ARG A 91 -5.49 -2.42 -12.00
N ALA A 92 -6.04 -1.69 -11.05
CA ALA A 92 -6.42 -0.30 -11.23
C ALA A 92 -5.85 0.57 -10.12
N SER A 93 -5.44 1.78 -10.48
CA SER A 93 -5.15 2.84 -9.52
C SER A 93 -5.53 4.21 -10.04
N ASP A 94 -5.95 5.07 -9.12
CA ASP A 94 -6.41 6.41 -9.46
C ASP A 94 -5.24 7.41 -9.42
N PHE A 95 -4.47 7.43 -8.32
CA PHE A 95 -3.40 8.39 -8.13
C PHE A 95 -2.15 7.78 -7.50
N LEU A 96 -1.03 7.90 -8.22
CA LEU A 96 0.27 7.43 -7.74
C LEU A 96 1.32 8.54 -7.82
N THR A 97 1.96 8.81 -6.69
CA THR A 97 3.18 9.61 -6.63
C THR A 97 4.34 8.75 -6.18
N SER A 98 5.34 8.56 -7.05
CA SER A 98 6.49 7.74 -6.67
C SER A 98 7.84 8.08 -7.30
N SER A 99 8.91 7.99 -6.52
CA SER A 99 10.28 7.96 -7.04
C SER A 99 10.77 6.51 -7.22
N ASN A 100 11.70 6.26 -8.15
CA ASN A 100 12.42 4.99 -8.34
C ASN A 100 11.51 3.74 -8.28
N ALA A 101 10.46 3.72 -9.10
CA ALA A 101 9.39 2.73 -9.00
C ALA A 101 9.42 1.70 -10.12
N LEU A 102 9.22 0.43 -9.75
CA LEU A 102 8.85 -0.65 -10.66
C LEU A 102 7.34 -0.93 -10.52
N LEU A 103 6.58 -0.57 -11.56
CA LEU A 103 5.11 -0.61 -11.54
C LEU A 103 4.58 -1.50 -12.67
N THR A 104 3.67 -2.42 -12.32
CA THR A 104 2.89 -3.21 -13.28
C THR A 104 1.39 -3.02 -13.04
N CYS A 105 0.65 -2.60 -14.07
CA CYS A 105 -0.79 -2.34 -13.95
C CYS A 105 -1.63 -2.63 -15.20
N GLN A 106 -2.95 -2.70 -15.02
CA GLN A 106 -3.90 -2.73 -16.14
C GLN A 106 -4.38 -1.32 -16.49
N ALA A 107 -4.78 -0.53 -15.49
CA ALA A 107 -5.23 0.85 -15.65
C ALA A 107 -4.60 1.74 -14.58
N LEU A 108 -4.34 2.99 -14.95
CA LEU A 108 -3.76 4.01 -14.07
C LEU A 108 -4.17 5.41 -14.52
N ASP A 109 -4.92 6.14 -13.72
CA ASP A 109 -5.46 7.43 -14.14
C ASP A 109 -4.41 8.54 -14.03
N PHE A 110 -3.74 8.65 -12.88
CA PHE A 110 -2.76 9.71 -12.63
C PHE A 110 -1.46 9.18 -12.03
N LEU A 111 -0.34 9.66 -12.59
CA LEU A 111 1.00 9.28 -12.16
C LEU A 111 1.98 10.45 -12.19
N THR A 112 2.57 10.75 -11.03
CA THR A 112 3.72 11.65 -10.90
C THR A 112 4.94 10.87 -10.45
N ARG A 113 6.02 10.88 -11.22
CA ARG A 113 7.21 10.09 -10.89
C ARG A 113 8.56 10.70 -11.27
N SER A 114 9.60 10.16 -10.65
CA SER A 114 11.00 10.34 -11.06
C SER A 114 11.71 8.98 -11.16
N ASN A 115 12.46 8.75 -12.24
CA ASN A 115 13.14 7.48 -12.58
C ASN A 115 12.24 6.21 -12.59
N PRO A 116 11.26 6.13 -13.49
CA PRO A 116 10.33 5.00 -13.51
C PRO A 116 10.74 3.81 -14.41
N LEU A 117 10.33 2.60 -14.00
CA LEU A 117 10.05 1.48 -14.90
C LEU A 117 8.55 1.12 -14.80
N LEU A 118 7.77 1.44 -15.84
CA LEU A 118 6.32 1.21 -15.90
C LEU A 118 5.95 0.20 -16.97
N THR A 119 5.08 -0.73 -16.61
CA THR A 119 4.33 -1.55 -17.57
C THR A 119 2.85 -1.46 -17.23
N CYS A 120 2.12 -0.58 -17.93
CA CYS A 120 0.68 -0.43 -17.79
C CYS A 120 -0.04 -0.63 -19.11
N ARG A 121 -1.23 -1.23 -19.10
CA ARG A 121 -2.02 -1.41 -20.34
C ARG A 121 -2.76 -0.15 -20.77
N ALA A 122 -3.27 0.62 -19.82
CA ALA A 122 -3.95 1.88 -20.04
C ALA A 122 -3.45 2.90 -19.01
N SER A 123 -3.21 4.14 -19.47
CA SER A 123 -2.87 5.24 -18.57
C SER A 123 -3.32 6.57 -19.16
N ASP A 124 -3.85 7.46 -18.32
CA ASP A 124 -4.41 8.73 -18.78
C ASP A 124 -3.40 9.88 -18.64
N PHE A 125 -2.98 10.20 -17.41
CA PHE A 125 -2.09 11.32 -17.15
C PHE A 125 -0.77 10.89 -16.49
N LEU A 126 0.32 11.01 -17.24
CA LEU A 126 1.66 10.63 -16.81
C LEU A 126 2.60 11.85 -16.79
N THR A 127 3.16 12.17 -15.64
CA THR A 127 4.26 13.13 -15.50
C THR A 127 5.51 12.44 -14.97
N SER A 128 6.62 12.60 -15.67
CA SER A 128 7.91 12.05 -15.28
C SER A 128 9.01 13.10 -15.35
N SER A 129 9.74 13.31 -14.24
CA SER A 129 10.98 14.06 -14.22
C SER A 129 12.16 13.10 -14.12
N ASN A 130 12.98 13.05 -15.16
CA ASN A 130 14.27 12.37 -15.10
C ASN A 130 15.30 13.42 -14.66
N ALA A 131 15.88 13.26 -13.47
CA ALA A 131 17.04 14.05 -13.07
C ALA A 131 18.26 13.47 -13.81
N TYR A 132 18.82 14.25 -14.73
CA TYR A 132 20.11 13.95 -15.38
C TYR A 132 21.26 14.24 -14.42
#